data_AF-A0A2S8BIK5-F1
#
_entry.id   AF-A0A2S8BIK5-F1
#
_cell.length_a   1.000
_cell.length_b   1.000
_cell.length_c   1.000
_cell.angle_alpha   90.00
_cell.angle_beta   90.00
_cell.angle_gamma   90.00
#
_symmetry.space_group_name_H-M   'P 1'
#
loop_
_entity.id
_entity.type
_entity.pdbx_description
1 polymer ?
#
loop_
_entity_poly.entity_id
_entity_poly.type
_entity_poly.pdbx_seq_one_letter_code
_entity_poly.pdbx_strand_id
1 'polypeptide(L)'
;MSADPPVPPPPPAPLFHERGASWYWVLAGPASAVTMLLIQAHSGYGYNPLMPAIFLVLVTGFVGLQVKAARIHTSVELTEDTLRQGTETIPVGEIIKIYPEADKAASGDEVLAWQSARALGELTGVPRGRVGIGLRLTGGRKAQAWARHHRQLRAALAPLVVERTEPVNDDDEESRW
;
A
#
# COMPACT_ATOMS: atom_id res chain seq x y z
N MET A 1 -2.14 -25.74 -41.56
CA MET A 1 -2.08 -25.87 -40.09
C MET A 1 -1.35 -24.65 -39.57
N SER A 2 -2.09 -23.58 -39.27
CA SER A 2 -1.52 -22.42 -38.57
C SER A 2 -1.39 -22.81 -37.10
N ALA A 3 -0.16 -22.82 -36.59
CA ALA A 3 0.08 -23.01 -35.16
C ALA A 3 -0.47 -21.79 -34.41
N ASP A 4 -1.30 -22.02 -33.40
CA ASP A 4 -1.68 -20.97 -32.45
C ASP A 4 -0.40 -20.42 -31.79
N PRO A 5 -0.28 -19.10 -31.60
CA PRO A 5 0.82 -18.55 -30.83
C PRO A 5 0.76 -19.09 -29.38
N PRO A 6 1.91 -19.30 -28.73
CA PRO A 6 1.95 -19.80 -27.36
C PRO A 6 1.18 -18.83 -26.45
N VAL A 7 0.19 -19.36 -25.73
CA VAL A 7 -0.53 -18.63 -24.69
C VAL A 7 0.50 -18.18 -23.65
N PRO A 8 0.60 -16.87 -23.32
CA PRO A 8 1.53 -16.41 -22.30
C PRO A 8 1.18 -17.10 -20.98
N PRO A 9 2.19 -17.50 -20.17
CA PRO A 9 1.93 -18.13 -18.88
C PRO A 9 1.04 -17.22 -18.03
N PRO A 10 0.14 -17.80 -17.20
CA PRO A 10 -0.66 -17.00 -16.30
C PRO A 10 0.27 -16.15 -15.43
N PRO A 11 -0.13 -14.89 -15.11
CA PRO A 11 0.68 -14.04 -14.26
C PRO A 11 0.97 -14.76 -12.94
N PRO A 12 2.23 -14.70 -12.44
CA PRO A 12 2.62 -15.41 -11.23
C PRO A 12 1.71 -14.99 -10.07
N ALA A 13 1.31 -15.97 -9.26
CA ALA A 13 0.45 -15.71 -8.10
C ALA A 13 1.18 -14.76 -7.13
N PRO A 14 0.52 -13.70 -6.64
CA PRO A 14 1.17 -12.76 -5.74
C PRO A 14 1.50 -13.45 -4.41
N LEU A 15 2.77 -13.37 -4.01
CA LEU A 15 3.29 -13.88 -2.73
C LEU A 15 2.72 -13.10 -1.54
N PHE A 16 2.43 -11.82 -1.74
CA PHE A 16 1.74 -10.99 -0.76
C PHE A 16 0.82 -10.00 -1.48
N HIS A 17 -0.37 -9.78 -0.95
CA HIS A 17 -1.32 -8.83 -1.52
C HIS A 17 -2.18 -8.17 -0.45
N GLU A 18 -2.19 -6.83 -0.45
CA GLU A 18 -2.99 -5.99 0.43
C GLU A 18 -3.86 -5.04 -0.40
N ARG A 19 -5.18 -5.12 -0.22
CA ARG A 19 -6.17 -4.41 -1.04
C ARG A 19 -6.37 -2.92 -0.69
N GLY A 20 -5.78 -2.41 0.39
CA GLY A 20 -6.07 -1.07 0.91
C GLY A 20 -7.43 -0.97 1.62
N ALA A 21 -8.25 0.02 1.27
CA ALA A 21 -9.54 0.30 1.94
C ALA A 21 -10.63 -0.74 1.63
N SER A 22 -11.59 -0.96 2.54
CA SER A 22 -12.70 -1.89 2.29
C SER A 22 -13.88 -1.24 1.55
N TRP A 23 -14.48 -1.96 0.58
CA TRP A 23 -15.72 -1.54 -0.08
C TRP A 23 -16.93 -1.55 0.87
N TYR A 24 -16.85 -2.19 2.03
CA TYR A 24 -17.95 -2.16 3.02
C TYR A 24 -18.31 -0.74 3.47
N TRP A 25 -17.38 0.21 3.44
CA TRP A 25 -17.67 1.61 3.76
C TRP A 25 -18.72 2.24 2.83
N VAL A 26 -18.84 1.75 1.59
CA VAL A 26 -19.84 2.24 0.63
C VAL A 26 -21.27 1.93 1.08
N LEU A 27 -21.47 0.96 1.99
CA LEU A 27 -22.77 0.70 2.62
C LEU A 27 -23.29 1.89 3.45
N ALA A 28 -22.43 2.85 3.80
CA ALA A 28 -22.85 4.09 4.44
C ALA A 28 -23.86 4.89 3.59
N GLY A 29 -23.80 4.77 2.26
CA GLY A 29 -24.76 5.41 1.36
C GLY A 29 -26.17 4.80 1.41
N PRO A 30 -26.35 3.49 1.22
CA PRO A 30 -27.61 2.82 1.51
C PRO A 30 -28.11 3.07 2.93
N ALA A 31 -27.22 3.04 3.94
CA ALA A 31 -27.59 3.32 5.32
C ALA A 31 -28.12 4.76 5.49
N SER A 32 -27.52 5.76 4.83
CA SER A 32 -27.99 7.14 4.91
C SER A 32 -29.37 7.31 4.25
N ALA A 33 -29.60 6.66 3.12
CA ALA A 33 -30.89 6.66 2.43
C ALA A 33 -31.99 5.99 3.27
N VAL A 34 -31.70 4.83 3.87
CA VAL A 34 -32.63 4.15 4.81
C VAL A 34 -32.93 5.04 6.01
N THR A 35 -31.91 5.68 6.58
CA THR A 35 -32.12 6.63 7.69
C THR A 35 -33.05 7.78 7.28
N MET A 36 -32.87 8.33 6.07
CA MET A 36 -33.75 9.39 5.54
C MET A 36 -35.18 8.92 5.28
N LEU A 37 -35.38 7.66 4.87
CA LEU A 37 -36.71 7.06 4.73
C LEU A 37 -37.41 6.93 6.08
N LEU A 38 -36.70 6.45 7.10
CA LEU A 38 -37.24 6.33 8.46
C LEU A 38 -37.66 7.69 9.02
N ILE A 39 -36.83 8.72 8.82
CA ILE A 39 -37.17 10.09 9.23
C ILE A 39 -38.49 10.54 8.58
N GLN A 40 -38.64 10.41 7.26
CA GLN A 40 -39.87 10.81 6.58
C GLN A 40 -41.11 10.05 7.06
N ALA A 41 -40.98 8.75 7.35
CA ALA A 41 -42.06 7.93 7.89
C ALA A 41 -42.54 8.43 9.27
N HIS A 42 -41.64 8.98 10.08
CA HIS A 42 -41.94 9.48 11.42
C HIS A 42 -42.24 10.98 11.49
N SER A 43 -41.86 11.78 10.49
CA SER A 43 -42.01 13.25 10.51
C SER A 43 -43.40 13.77 10.10
N GLY A 44 -44.29 12.92 9.58
CA GLY A 44 -45.64 13.32 9.16
C GLY A 44 -45.70 14.22 7.91
N TYR A 45 -44.56 14.50 7.27
CA TYR A 45 -44.42 15.41 6.13
C TYR A 45 -44.73 14.76 4.76
N GLY A 46 -45.20 13.50 4.77
CA GLY A 46 -45.41 12.70 3.56
C GLY A 46 -44.15 11.98 3.05
N TYR A 47 -44.33 11.11 2.07
CA TYR A 47 -43.26 10.30 1.49
C TYR A 47 -42.73 10.94 0.20
N ASN A 48 -41.46 11.39 0.20
CA ASN A 48 -40.77 11.87 -0.99
C ASN A 48 -39.54 11.00 -1.30
N PRO A 49 -39.60 10.13 -2.33
CA PRO A 49 -38.48 9.24 -2.67
C PRO A 49 -37.25 10.00 -3.20
N LEU A 50 -37.40 11.25 -3.66
CA LEU A 50 -36.29 12.04 -4.18
C LEU A 50 -35.23 12.32 -3.10
N MET A 51 -35.65 12.60 -1.87
CA MET A 51 -34.73 12.96 -0.80
C MET A 51 -33.79 11.80 -0.40
N PRO A 52 -34.29 10.58 -0.09
CA PRO A 52 -33.44 9.42 0.12
C PRO A 52 -32.58 9.08 -1.09
N ALA A 53 -33.07 9.28 -2.32
CA ALA A 53 -32.30 9.03 -3.53
C ALA A 53 -31.09 9.98 -3.63
N ILE A 54 -31.25 11.25 -3.28
CA ILE A 54 -30.13 12.21 -3.23
C ILE A 54 -29.10 11.78 -2.18
N PHE A 55 -29.53 11.41 -0.97
CA PHE A 55 -28.63 10.91 0.07
C PHE A 55 -27.89 9.64 -0.36
N LEU A 56 -28.61 8.70 -0.99
CA LEU A 56 -28.02 7.49 -1.55
C LEU A 56 -26.91 7.86 -2.54
N VAL A 57 -27.20 8.67 -3.55
CA VAL A 57 -26.24 8.99 -4.61
C VAL A 57 -25.05 9.78 -4.07
N LEU A 58 -25.28 10.84 -3.29
CA LEU A 58 -24.20 11.71 -2.82
C LEU A 58 -23.27 10.99 -1.85
N VAL A 59 -23.81 10.27 -0.86
CA VAL A 59 -22.99 9.57 0.14
C VAL A 59 -22.31 8.35 -0.47
N THR A 60 -23.02 7.54 -1.26
CA THR A 60 -22.43 6.38 -1.95
C THR A 60 -21.34 6.81 -2.91
N GLY A 61 -21.59 7.84 -3.73
CA GLY A 61 -20.64 8.35 -4.72
C GLY A 61 -19.39 8.90 -4.07
N PHE A 62 -19.54 9.76 -3.05
CA PHE A 62 -18.42 10.36 -2.36
C PHE A 62 -17.56 9.32 -1.61
N VAL A 63 -18.18 8.43 -0.83
CA VAL A 63 -17.46 7.37 -0.11
C VAL A 63 -16.83 6.38 -1.09
N GLY A 64 -17.53 6.03 -2.18
CA GLY A 64 -17.01 5.16 -3.22
C GLY A 64 -15.74 5.72 -3.88
N LEU A 65 -15.72 7.03 -4.18
CA LEU A 65 -14.53 7.70 -4.71
C LEU A 65 -13.37 7.66 -3.72
N GLN A 66 -13.63 7.94 -2.43
CA GLN A 66 -12.61 7.87 -1.39
C GLN A 66 -12.03 6.46 -1.24
N VAL A 67 -12.89 5.44 -1.18
CA VAL A 67 -12.45 4.03 -1.08
C VAL A 67 -11.62 3.65 -2.30
N LYS A 68 -12.06 4.02 -3.52
CA LYS A 68 -11.32 3.74 -4.75
C LYS A 68 -9.93 4.41 -4.72
N ALA A 69 -9.85 5.69 -4.39
CA ALA A 69 -8.59 6.40 -4.27
C ALA A 69 -7.67 5.74 -3.23
N ALA A 70 -8.20 5.43 -2.05
CA ALA A 70 -7.45 4.74 -1.01
C ALA A 70 -6.97 3.36 -1.48
N ARG A 71 -7.78 2.58 -2.20
CA ARG A 71 -7.34 1.30 -2.76
C ARG A 71 -6.23 1.45 -3.78
N ILE A 72 -6.31 2.43 -4.67
CA ILE A 72 -5.28 2.66 -5.69
C ILE A 72 -3.95 3.04 -5.03
N HIS A 73 -3.96 4.00 -4.12
CA HIS A 73 -2.72 4.51 -3.51
C HIS A 73 -2.21 3.69 -2.31
N THR A 74 -3.06 2.91 -1.66
CA THR A 74 -2.69 2.12 -0.46
C THR A 74 -2.77 0.60 -0.68
N SER A 75 -2.74 0.16 -1.93
CA SER A 75 -2.60 -1.27 -2.25
C SER A 75 -1.13 -1.67 -2.26
N VAL A 76 -0.86 -2.93 -1.92
CA VAL A 76 0.48 -3.51 -1.96
C VAL A 76 0.38 -4.85 -2.64
N GLU A 77 1.28 -5.12 -3.56
CA GLU A 77 1.40 -6.44 -4.18
C GLU A 77 2.87 -6.80 -4.31
N LEU A 78 3.21 -8.00 -3.86
CA LEU A 78 4.52 -8.60 -4.06
C LEU A 78 4.33 -9.85 -4.90
N THR A 79 5.12 -9.93 -5.95
CA THR A 79 5.33 -11.11 -6.79
C THR A 79 6.80 -11.52 -6.67
N GLU A 80 7.20 -12.60 -7.33
CA GLU A 80 8.62 -13.01 -7.37
C GLU A 80 9.50 -11.93 -8.02
N ASP A 81 8.98 -11.24 -9.03
CA ASP A 81 9.75 -10.30 -9.85
C ASP A 81 9.54 -8.82 -9.48
N THR A 82 8.39 -8.47 -8.91
CA THR A 82 8.01 -7.06 -8.69
C THR A 82 7.35 -6.80 -7.33
N LEU A 83 7.63 -5.62 -6.79
CA LEU A 83 6.96 -5.03 -5.63
C LEU A 83 6.18 -3.79 -6.08
N ARG A 84 4.86 -3.84 -6.00
CA ARG A 84 3.95 -2.71 -6.22
C ARG A 84 3.52 -2.10 -4.89
N GLN A 85 3.68 -0.78 -4.78
CA GLN A 85 3.33 0.05 -3.64
C GLN A 85 2.46 1.21 -4.12
N GLY A 86 1.15 1.08 -3.94
CA GLY A 86 0.16 1.98 -4.49
C GLY A 86 0.23 2.03 -6.01
N THR A 87 0.73 3.15 -6.53
CA THR A 87 0.88 3.44 -7.96
C THR A 87 2.30 3.24 -8.48
N GLU A 88 3.27 2.95 -7.62
CA GLU A 88 4.66 2.70 -8.02
C GLU A 88 4.94 1.19 -8.02
N THR A 89 5.65 0.70 -9.04
CA THR A 89 6.10 -0.71 -9.13
C THR A 89 7.59 -0.72 -9.38
N ILE A 90 8.33 -1.46 -8.56
CA ILE A 90 9.77 -1.64 -8.71
C ILE A 90 10.09 -3.13 -8.90
N PRO A 91 11.13 -3.48 -9.67
CA PRO A 91 11.64 -4.85 -9.73
C PRO A 91 12.19 -5.28 -8.37
N VAL A 92 11.91 -6.50 -7.93
CA VAL A 92 12.47 -7.07 -6.71
C VAL A 92 14.00 -7.19 -6.82
N GLY A 93 14.51 -7.44 -8.03
CA GLY A 93 15.96 -7.45 -8.31
C GLY A 93 16.67 -6.10 -8.11
N GLU A 94 15.94 -4.98 -8.00
CA GLU A 94 16.54 -3.69 -7.61
C GLU A 94 16.74 -3.59 -6.09
N ILE A 95 16.10 -4.43 -5.30
CA ILE A 95 16.18 -4.40 -3.84
C ILE A 95 17.40 -5.22 -3.40
N ILE A 96 18.42 -4.54 -2.88
CA ILE A 96 19.70 -5.16 -2.49
C ILE A 96 19.69 -5.54 -1.00
N LYS A 97 19.00 -4.77 -0.17
CA LYS A 97 18.96 -5.01 1.28
C LYS A 97 17.64 -4.57 1.90
N ILE A 98 17.21 -5.34 2.90
CA ILE A 98 16.11 -4.99 3.79
C ILE A 98 16.71 -4.54 5.12
N TYR A 99 16.41 -3.32 5.56
CA TYR A 99 16.87 -2.84 6.86
C TYR A 99 16.09 -3.53 7.99
N PRO A 100 16.70 -3.74 9.17
CA PRO A 100 16.02 -4.35 10.31
C PRO A 100 14.76 -3.55 10.71
N GLU A 101 13.87 -4.20 11.45
CA GLU A 101 12.74 -3.50 12.06
C GLU A 101 13.29 -2.38 12.96
N ALA A 102 12.65 -1.21 12.96
CA ALA A 102 13.02 -0.12 13.84
C ALA A 102 12.62 -0.51 15.27
N ASP A 103 13.43 -1.34 15.90
CA ASP A 103 13.18 -1.79 17.26
C ASP A 103 13.42 -0.60 18.18
N LYS A 104 12.34 -0.04 18.74
CA LYS A 104 12.40 1.13 19.63
C LYS A 104 13.32 0.91 20.82
N ALA A 105 13.54 -0.35 21.22
CA ALA A 105 14.41 -0.72 22.31
C ALA A 105 15.92 -0.71 21.94
N ALA A 106 16.27 -0.97 20.68
CA ALA A 106 17.65 -1.07 20.23
C ALA A 106 18.19 0.24 19.63
N SER A 107 17.31 1.08 19.07
CA SER A 107 17.70 2.28 18.31
C SER A 107 17.78 3.56 19.15
N GLY A 108 17.41 3.53 20.44
CA GLY A 108 17.23 4.76 21.22
C GLY A 108 16.24 5.74 20.56
N ASP A 109 16.31 7.02 20.90
CA ASP A 109 15.58 8.10 20.20
C ASP A 109 16.16 8.40 18.79
N GLU A 110 17.13 7.62 18.31
CA GLU A 110 17.79 7.86 17.03
C GLU A 110 16.94 7.34 15.86
N VAL A 111 16.47 8.28 15.03
CA VAL A 111 15.74 7.98 13.81
C VAL A 111 16.70 7.39 12.78
N LEU A 112 16.54 6.11 12.47
CA LEU A 112 17.36 5.45 11.45
C LEU A 112 17.21 6.18 10.10
N ALA A 113 18.31 6.40 9.39
CA ALA A 113 18.33 7.17 8.14
C ALA A 113 17.38 6.65 7.04
N TRP A 114 16.92 5.40 7.10
CA TRP A 114 15.92 4.89 6.16
C TRP A 114 14.49 5.30 6.53
N GLN A 115 14.19 5.61 7.80
CA GLN A 115 12.86 6.03 8.25
C GLN A 115 12.47 7.43 7.75
N SER A 116 13.45 8.24 7.36
CA SER A 116 13.27 9.53 6.70
C SER A 116 13.36 9.45 5.17
N ALA A 117 13.65 8.27 4.60
CA ALA A 117 13.75 8.10 3.15
C ALA A 117 12.37 8.19 2.47
N ARG A 118 12.34 8.37 1.15
CA ARG A 118 11.08 8.43 0.39
C ARG A 118 10.32 7.11 0.53
N ALA A 119 9.03 7.19 0.85
CA ALA A 119 8.14 6.05 0.74
C ALA A 119 7.84 5.72 -0.72
N LEU A 120 7.91 4.43 -1.08
CA LEU A 120 7.54 3.95 -2.40
C LEU A 120 6.07 4.28 -2.67
N GLY A 121 5.76 4.70 -3.88
CA GLY A 121 4.48 5.27 -4.27
C GLY A 121 4.54 6.79 -4.49
N GLU A 122 3.38 7.37 -4.75
CA GLU A 122 3.19 8.82 -4.97
C GLU A 122 3.00 9.60 -3.65
N LEU A 123 3.11 8.93 -2.51
CA LEU A 123 2.90 9.55 -1.21
C LEU A 123 4.23 10.05 -0.64
N THR A 124 4.19 11.23 -0.01
CA THR A 124 5.37 11.87 0.60
C THR A 124 5.92 11.09 1.81
N GLY A 125 5.19 10.10 2.31
CA GLY A 125 5.57 9.24 3.42
C GLY A 125 4.68 8.01 3.53
N VAL A 126 4.90 7.23 4.59
CA VAL A 126 4.14 6.00 4.85
C VAL A 126 2.65 6.35 5.09
N PRO A 127 1.70 5.72 4.38
CA PRO A 127 0.28 5.99 4.58
C PRO A 127 -0.16 5.69 6.02
N ARG A 128 -1.12 6.47 6.54
CA ARG A 128 -1.64 6.29 7.90
C ARG A 128 -2.07 4.85 8.18
N GLY A 129 -1.69 4.33 9.36
CA GLY A 129 -2.02 2.98 9.80
C GLY A 129 -1.20 1.86 9.15
N ARG A 130 -0.13 2.21 8.43
CA ARG A 130 0.84 1.26 7.85
C ARG A 130 2.20 1.49 8.50
N VAL A 131 3.06 0.48 8.42
CA VAL A 131 4.41 0.53 8.97
C VAL A 131 5.42 0.51 7.82
N GLY A 132 6.42 1.39 7.91
CA GLY A 132 7.51 1.48 6.95
C GLY A 132 8.48 0.31 7.06
N ILE A 133 9.01 -0.10 5.92
CA ILE A 133 10.04 -1.12 5.76
C ILE A 133 11.17 -0.48 4.98
N GLY A 134 12.31 -0.25 5.64
CA GLY A 134 13.48 0.28 4.98
C GLY A 134 14.03 -0.69 3.95
N LEU A 135 14.23 -0.20 2.73
CA LEU A 135 14.87 -0.90 1.63
C LEU A 135 16.08 -0.10 1.14
N ARG A 136 17.14 -0.82 0.74
CA ARG A 136 18.23 -0.27 -0.08
C ARG A 136 18.05 -0.77 -1.50
N LEU A 137 17.94 0.17 -2.42
CA LEU A 137 17.84 -0.11 -3.85
C LEU A 137 19.22 -0.07 -4.51
N THR A 138 19.28 -0.53 -5.76
CA THR A 138 20.41 -0.33 -6.66
C THR A 138 20.83 1.14 -6.74
N GLY A 139 22.15 1.36 -6.83
CA GLY A 139 22.75 2.69 -6.76
C GLY A 139 22.77 3.30 -5.34
N GLY A 140 22.56 2.50 -4.30
CA GLY A 140 22.70 2.93 -2.89
C GLY A 140 21.54 3.76 -2.34
N ARG A 141 20.49 3.98 -3.14
CA ARG A 141 19.32 4.78 -2.73
C ARG A 141 18.54 4.05 -1.62
N LYS A 142 18.13 4.80 -0.60
CA LYS A 142 17.23 4.31 0.46
C LYS A 142 15.78 4.63 0.08
N ALA A 143 14.89 3.68 0.33
CA ALA A 143 13.45 3.84 0.13
C ALA A 143 12.68 3.17 1.28
N GLN A 144 11.40 3.52 1.43
CA GLN A 144 10.52 2.85 2.38
C GLN A 144 9.39 2.14 1.64
N ALA A 145 9.42 0.81 1.63
CA ALA A 145 8.20 0.05 1.38
C ALA A 145 7.26 0.19 2.59
N TRP A 146 5.99 -0.15 2.42
CA TRP A 146 5.04 -0.12 3.52
C TRP A 146 3.98 -1.20 3.36
N ALA A 147 3.41 -1.61 4.47
CA ALA A 147 2.24 -2.49 4.51
C ALA A 147 1.56 -2.35 5.86
N ARG A 148 0.28 -2.72 5.94
CA ARG A 148 -0.39 -2.91 7.23
C ARG A 148 0.16 -4.14 7.94
N HIS A 149 0.40 -5.22 7.19
CA HIS A 149 1.02 -6.44 7.69
C HIS A 149 2.52 -6.49 7.36
N HIS A 150 3.27 -5.50 7.84
CA HIS A 150 4.69 -5.31 7.49
C HIS A 150 5.57 -6.54 7.78
N ARG A 151 5.25 -7.33 8.82
CA ARG A 151 6.00 -8.56 9.13
C ARG A 151 5.84 -9.64 8.05
N GLN A 152 4.62 -9.80 7.52
CA GLN A 152 4.35 -10.73 6.44
C GLN A 152 5.02 -10.28 5.14
N LEU A 153 4.95 -8.98 4.84
CA LEU A 153 5.65 -8.42 3.68
C LEU A 153 7.17 -8.62 3.80
N ARG A 154 7.78 -8.33 4.97
CA ARG A 154 9.21 -8.58 5.22
C ARG A 154 9.57 -10.05 5.03
N ALA A 155 8.78 -10.96 5.59
CA ALA A 155 9.02 -12.40 5.48
C ALA A 155 8.93 -12.90 4.03
N ALA A 156 8.02 -12.35 3.23
CA ALA A 156 7.89 -12.69 1.81
C ALA A 156 8.99 -12.04 0.94
N LEU A 157 9.49 -10.86 1.33
CA LEU A 157 10.57 -10.16 0.63
C LEU A 157 11.95 -10.78 0.90
N ALA A 158 12.18 -11.22 2.14
CA ALA A 158 13.47 -11.76 2.59
C ALA A 158 14.06 -12.88 1.71
N PRO A 159 13.31 -13.90 1.25
CA PRO A 159 13.87 -14.94 0.39
C PRO A 159 14.18 -14.46 -1.04
N LEU A 160 13.58 -13.35 -1.48
CA LEU A 160 13.77 -12.81 -2.84
C LEU A 160 14.93 -11.81 -2.91
N VAL A 161 15.21 -11.13 -1.79
CA VAL A 161 16.34 -10.22 -1.69
C VAL A 161 17.59 -11.05 -1.44
N VAL A 162 18.34 -11.31 -2.50
CA VAL A 162 19.73 -11.76 -2.38
C VAL A 162 20.45 -10.62 -1.67
N GLU A 163 20.80 -10.78 -0.39
CA GLU A 163 21.73 -9.87 0.28
C GLU A 163 23.05 -10.03 -0.46
N ARG A 164 23.20 -9.28 -1.55
CA ARG A 164 24.42 -9.20 -2.32
C ARG A 164 25.34 -8.43 -1.41
N THR A 165 26.16 -9.16 -0.67
CA THR A 165 27.35 -8.68 0.01
C THR A 165 28.26 -8.10 -1.06
N GLU A 166 27.97 -6.88 -1.51
CA GLU A 166 29.05 -6.02 -1.96
C GLU A 166 29.95 -5.84 -0.74
N PRO A 167 31.27 -6.12 -0.85
CA PRO A 167 32.17 -5.79 0.23
C PRO A 167 31.94 -4.32 0.55
N VAL A 168 31.60 -4.06 1.80
CA VAL A 168 31.63 -2.73 2.37
C VAL A 168 33.06 -2.24 2.13
N ASN A 169 33.23 -1.35 1.15
CA ASN A 169 34.41 -0.51 1.12
C ASN A 169 34.16 0.51 2.24
N ASP A 170 34.72 0.24 3.42
CA ASP A 170 34.77 1.15 4.56
C ASP A 170 35.65 2.40 4.29
N ASP A 171 36.16 2.56 3.06
CA ASP A 171 37.11 3.62 2.68
C ASP A 171 36.50 5.04 2.66
N ASP A 172 35.17 5.18 2.71
CA ASP A 172 34.50 6.49 2.66
C ASP A 172 34.33 7.15 4.05
N GLU A 173 34.49 6.40 5.16
CA GLU A 173 34.32 6.95 6.53
C GLU A 173 35.62 7.54 7.10
N GLU A 174 36.80 7.14 6.61
CA GLU A 174 38.09 7.62 7.13
C GLU A 174 38.51 8.98 6.52
N SER A 175 37.83 9.45 5.47
CA SER A 175 38.17 10.71 4.76
C SER A 175 37.53 11.98 5.34
N ARG A 176 36.85 11.90 6.50
CA ARG A 176 36.03 13.00 7.07
C ARG A 176 36.44 13.47 8.47
N TRP A 177 37.71 13.26 8.85
CA TRP A 177 38.33 13.94 9.99
C TRP A 177 39.54 14.76 9.57
#